data_AF-A0A1C5FSX7-F1
#
_entry.id   AF-A0A1C5FSX7-F1
#
_cell.length_a   1.000
_cell.length_b   1.000
_cell.length_c   1.000
_cell.angle_alpha   90.00
_cell.angle_beta   90.00
_cell.angle_gamma   90.00
#
_symmetry.space_group_name_H-M   'P 1'
#
loop_
_entity.id
_entity.type
_entity.pdbx_description
1 polymer ?
#
loop_
_entity_poly.entity_id
_entity_poly.type
_entity_poly.pdbx_seq_one_letter_code
_entity_poly.pdbx_strand_id
1 'polypeptide(L)'
;MTKFNRALRRAMATATTHEGGAAVTRDNKSDLVLLAVVNMVGEQTFYEPSGDRDDRFCTLVRTVAVEDGDWTARFITWLRADAQMRTASLVAAAEAVAARLAAGLHGVNRRIVDAACLRADEPGEFLAHWTAHHGRALPKPVKRGLADAARRLYTERSLLKHDTESHGFRFADVLELVHAAPDPDKPWQGELFRHAIDRRHHREAAPPVSLRTLRARARLTALPQWERRAVLERPDAADALRTAGMTWEALAGWLQGPMDATAWQAVLPSMGYMALLRNLRNLDEAGLPDEAAERVAARLADPAEVARSRQFPYRFLSAYRAAPSLRWGHALDRALTAATAAVPALPGRTLVLVDTSGSMQAPVSGRSQVRHVDVGALFGVALAHRGCRVDLVGFASGHFGHRLTPGGSVLRDIEGFCARIGEVGHGTETGAALRAAYGGHDR
;
A
#
# COMPACT_ATOMS: atom_id res chain seq x y z
N MET A 1 -10.02 -39.64 30.68
CA MET A 1 -10.32 -38.38 31.40
C MET A 1 -9.10 -37.47 31.34
N THR A 2 -9.04 -36.55 30.38
CA THR A 2 -7.93 -35.59 30.23
C THR A 2 -8.35 -34.27 30.88
N LYS A 3 -7.92 -34.06 32.13
CA LYS A 3 -8.40 -33.00 33.04
C LYS A 3 -7.82 -31.60 32.78
N PHE A 4 -6.96 -31.41 31.77
CA PHE A 4 -6.18 -30.17 31.62
C PHE A 4 -6.18 -29.54 30.22
N ASN A 5 -7.01 -30.01 29.28
CA ASN A 5 -7.18 -29.36 27.98
C ASN A 5 -8.59 -28.77 27.87
N ARG A 6 -8.83 -27.64 28.55
CA ARG A 6 -10.00 -26.79 28.29
C ARG A 6 -9.52 -25.60 27.47
N ALA A 7 -10.15 -25.40 26.31
CA ALA A 7 -10.04 -24.14 25.58
C ALA A 7 -10.39 -23.00 26.55
N LEU A 8 -9.48 -22.03 26.70
CA LEU A 8 -9.75 -20.76 27.37
C LEU A 8 -10.83 -20.04 26.56
N ARG A 9 -12.10 -20.31 26.86
CA ARG A 9 -13.21 -19.42 26.46
C ARG A 9 -13.04 -18.15 27.28
N ARG A 10 -12.34 -17.16 26.73
CA ARG A 10 -12.45 -15.78 27.20
C ARG A 10 -13.94 -15.42 27.13
N ALA A 11 -14.54 -15.10 28.28
CA ALA A 11 -15.90 -14.58 28.31
C ALA A 11 -15.88 -13.26 27.53
N MET A 12 -16.39 -13.28 26.30
CA MET A 12 -16.52 -12.07 25.51
C MET A 12 -17.87 -11.44 25.83
N ALA A 13 -17.90 -10.14 26.10
CA ALA A 13 -19.16 -9.46 26.37
C ALA A 13 -19.99 -9.39 25.08
N THR A 14 -21.28 -9.66 25.18
CA THR A 14 -22.22 -9.52 24.07
C THR A 14 -22.51 -8.04 23.83
N ALA A 15 -22.38 -7.60 22.59
CA ALA A 15 -22.72 -6.26 22.12
C ALA A 15 -23.79 -6.37 21.00
N THR A 16 -24.28 -5.23 20.50
CA THR A 16 -25.16 -5.19 19.32
C THR A 16 -24.48 -4.45 18.16
N THR A 17 -24.70 -4.89 16.92
CA THR A 17 -24.29 -4.14 15.72
C THR A 17 -25.17 -2.90 15.54
N HIS A 18 -24.83 -2.04 14.57
CA HIS A 18 -25.65 -0.87 14.21
C HIS A 18 -27.11 -1.24 13.93
N GLU A 19 -27.33 -2.38 13.25
CA GLU A 19 -28.65 -2.92 12.91
C GLU A 19 -29.26 -3.80 14.03
N GLY A 20 -28.72 -3.74 15.26
CA GLY A 20 -29.26 -4.47 16.42
C GLY A 20 -28.95 -5.97 16.47
N GLY A 21 -28.09 -6.49 15.58
CA GLY A 21 -27.68 -7.91 15.57
C GLY A 21 -26.70 -8.25 16.70
N ALA A 22 -26.65 -9.50 17.14
CA ALA A 22 -25.72 -9.94 18.19
C ALA A 22 -24.25 -9.81 17.75
N ALA A 23 -23.42 -9.22 18.60
CA ALA A 23 -21.99 -8.99 18.41
C ALA A 23 -21.19 -9.36 19.66
N VAL A 24 -19.87 -9.39 19.53
CA VAL A 24 -18.97 -9.89 20.57
C VAL A 24 -17.77 -8.94 20.73
N THR A 25 -17.42 -8.56 21.95
CA THR A 25 -16.29 -7.66 22.23
C THR A 25 -14.95 -8.39 22.16
N ARG A 26 -13.95 -7.74 21.54
CA ARG A 26 -12.57 -8.25 21.39
C ARG A 26 -11.65 -7.59 22.41
N ASP A 27 -10.50 -8.20 22.67
CA ASP A 27 -9.46 -7.51 23.43
C ASP A 27 -8.78 -6.41 22.60
N ASN A 28 -8.17 -5.44 23.27
CA ASN A 28 -7.58 -4.25 22.65
C ASN A 28 -6.59 -4.58 21.52
N LYS A 29 -5.74 -5.62 21.68
CA LYS A 29 -4.75 -5.99 20.65
C LYS A 29 -5.44 -6.57 19.42
N SER A 30 -6.39 -7.48 19.63
CA SER A 30 -7.17 -8.06 18.53
C SER A 30 -7.98 -7.02 17.78
N ASP A 31 -8.62 -6.10 18.50
CA ASP A 31 -9.41 -5.03 17.90
C ASP A 31 -8.54 -4.03 17.14
N LEU A 32 -7.39 -3.65 17.72
CA LEU A 32 -6.41 -2.78 17.07
C LEU A 32 -5.89 -3.38 15.76
N VAL A 33 -5.56 -4.68 15.74
CA VAL A 33 -5.09 -5.34 14.50
C VAL A 33 -6.16 -5.29 13.41
N LEU A 34 -7.41 -5.62 13.73
CA LEU A 34 -8.50 -5.63 12.76
C LEU A 34 -8.80 -4.23 12.25
N LEU A 35 -8.81 -3.23 13.14
CA LEU A 35 -9.08 -1.85 12.76
C LEU A 35 -7.94 -1.27 11.92
N ALA A 36 -6.68 -1.50 12.30
CA ALA A 36 -5.53 -0.89 11.65
C ALA A 36 -5.35 -1.28 10.17
N VAL A 37 -5.69 -2.51 9.80
CA VAL A 37 -5.53 -3.02 8.42
C VAL A 37 -6.65 -2.56 7.48
N VAL A 38 -7.74 -2.01 8.02
CA VAL A 38 -8.84 -1.42 7.25
C VAL A 38 -8.98 0.08 7.45
N ASN A 39 -8.18 0.69 8.35
CA ASN A 39 -8.27 2.12 8.62
C ASN A 39 -7.55 2.94 7.54
N MET A 40 -8.35 3.57 6.68
CA MET A 40 -7.90 4.57 5.71
C MET A 40 -8.10 5.96 6.33
N VAL A 41 -7.25 6.32 7.30
CA VAL A 41 -7.34 7.57 8.10
C VAL A 41 -7.78 8.75 7.24
N GLY A 42 -8.86 9.44 7.66
CA GLY A 42 -9.45 10.56 6.94
C GLY A 42 -10.39 10.22 5.76
N GLU A 43 -10.63 8.94 5.45
CA GLU A 43 -11.62 8.51 4.44
C GLU A 43 -12.96 8.11 5.08
N GLN A 44 -14.06 8.48 4.44
CA GLN A 44 -15.42 8.08 4.85
C GLN A 44 -15.70 6.63 4.45
N THR A 45 -16.41 5.87 5.29
CA THR A 45 -16.89 4.51 4.94
C THR A 45 -18.38 4.36 5.18
N PHE A 46 -18.98 3.30 4.60
CA PHE A 46 -20.43 3.11 4.53
C PHE A 46 -21.16 3.11 5.90
N TYR A 47 -20.53 2.64 6.98
CA TYR A 47 -21.17 2.47 8.30
C TYR A 47 -20.62 3.35 9.43
N GLU A 48 -19.49 4.03 9.23
CA GLU A 48 -18.89 4.89 10.27
C GLU A 48 -18.37 6.19 9.63
N PRO A 49 -18.73 7.37 10.18
CA PRO A 49 -18.07 8.63 9.86
C PRO A 49 -16.57 8.54 10.15
N SER A 50 -15.74 9.17 9.32
CA SER A 50 -14.27 9.06 9.41
C SER A 50 -13.69 9.47 10.77
N GLY A 51 -14.30 10.47 11.46
CA GLY A 51 -13.82 10.99 12.74
C GLY A 51 -13.87 9.97 13.88
N ASP A 52 -15.02 9.34 14.10
CA ASP A 52 -15.23 8.39 15.20
C ASP A 52 -14.32 7.15 15.07
N ARG A 53 -14.08 6.71 13.83
CA ARG A 53 -13.18 5.59 13.56
C ARG A 53 -11.73 5.93 13.88
N ASP A 54 -11.28 7.10 13.44
CA ASP A 54 -9.90 7.55 13.68
C ASP A 54 -9.65 7.77 15.17
N ASP A 55 -10.63 8.28 15.91
CA ASP A 55 -10.57 8.43 17.36
C ASP A 55 -10.49 7.08 18.07
N ARG A 56 -11.29 6.09 17.65
CA ARG A 56 -11.22 4.72 18.18
C ARG A 56 -9.86 4.10 17.90
N PHE A 57 -9.32 4.27 16.69
CA PHE A 57 -8.00 3.77 16.32
C PHE A 57 -6.91 4.39 17.20
N CYS A 58 -6.89 5.71 17.35
CA CYS A 58 -5.92 6.41 18.19
C CYS A 58 -6.03 5.97 19.64
N THR A 59 -7.25 5.81 20.17
CA THR A 59 -7.49 5.33 21.53
C THR A 59 -6.90 3.94 21.76
N LEU A 60 -7.18 2.99 20.86
CA LEU A 60 -6.65 1.63 20.94
C LEU A 60 -5.12 1.61 20.87
N VAL A 61 -4.52 2.39 19.96
CA VAL A 61 -3.07 2.52 19.86
C VAL A 61 -2.48 3.02 21.17
N ARG A 62 -3.00 4.11 21.73
CA ARG A 62 -2.47 4.73 22.96
C ARG A 62 -2.53 3.74 24.13
N THR A 63 -3.66 3.05 24.29
CA THR A 63 -3.85 2.03 25.34
C THR A 63 -2.84 0.91 25.20
N VAL A 64 -2.77 0.26 24.03
CA VAL A 64 -1.88 -0.89 23.83
C VAL A 64 -0.40 -0.48 23.90
N ALA A 65 -0.05 0.74 23.47
CA ALA A 65 1.30 1.26 23.55
C ALA A 65 1.80 1.44 24.99
N VAL A 66 0.92 1.84 25.91
CA VAL A 66 1.24 1.95 27.34
C VAL A 66 1.30 0.56 28.00
N GLU A 67 0.34 -0.32 27.67
CA GLU A 67 0.28 -1.70 28.19
C GLU A 67 1.49 -2.55 27.74
N ASP A 68 1.88 -2.48 26.47
CA ASP A 68 2.89 -3.35 25.87
C ASP A 68 3.63 -2.65 24.71
N GLY A 69 4.72 -1.98 25.08
CA GLY A 69 5.56 -1.25 24.13
C GLY A 69 6.29 -2.13 23.11
N ASP A 70 6.75 -3.30 23.54
CA ASP A 70 7.48 -4.23 22.65
C ASP A 70 6.52 -4.85 21.63
N TRP A 71 5.31 -5.22 22.03
CA TRP A 71 4.27 -5.65 21.10
C TRP A 71 3.93 -4.52 20.14
N THR A 72 3.76 -3.28 20.61
CA THR A 72 3.45 -2.12 19.77
C THR A 72 4.53 -1.87 18.72
N ALA A 73 5.79 -1.99 19.09
CA ALA A 73 6.91 -1.85 18.14
C ALA A 73 6.88 -2.94 17.05
N ARG A 74 6.62 -4.20 17.41
CA ARG A 74 6.46 -5.29 16.44
C ARG A 74 5.24 -5.10 15.55
N PHE A 75 4.13 -4.66 16.15
CA PHE A 75 2.88 -4.40 15.45
C PHE A 75 3.04 -3.31 14.40
N ILE A 76 3.63 -2.16 14.73
CA ILE A 76 3.85 -1.06 13.78
C ILE A 76 4.83 -1.48 12.68
N THR A 77 5.86 -2.25 13.03
CA THR A 77 6.80 -2.82 12.04
C THR A 77 6.04 -3.68 11.03
N TRP A 78 5.21 -4.62 11.50
CA TRP A 78 4.39 -5.46 10.66
C TRP A 78 3.36 -4.67 9.84
N LEU A 79 2.69 -3.72 10.48
CA LEU A 79 1.66 -2.87 9.88
C LEU A 79 2.24 -2.10 8.67
N ARG A 80 3.47 -1.59 8.81
CA ARG A 80 4.15 -0.86 7.74
C ARG A 80 4.80 -1.76 6.70
N ALA A 81 5.46 -2.84 7.10
CA ALA A 81 6.32 -3.65 6.22
C ALA A 81 5.56 -4.77 5.49
N ASP A 82 4.63 -5.43 6.19
CA ASP A 82 3.93 -6.63 5.73
C ASP A 82 2.50 -6.31 5.31
N ALA A 83 1.73 -5.61 6.16
CA ALA A 83 0.38 -5.15 5.81
C ALA A 83 0.40 -3.94 4.85
N GLN A 84 1.56 -3.31 4.66
CA GLN A 84 1.78 -2.15 3.76
C GLN A 84 0.89 -0.93 4.06
N MET A 85 0.42 -0.80 5.30
CA MET A 85 -0.38 0.34 5.71
C MET A 85 0.54 1.53 5.96
N ARG A 86 0.49 2.54 5.09
CA ARG A 86 1.33 3.74 5.21
C ARG A 86 0.82 4.69 6.29
N THR A 87 -0.33 5.31 6.06
CA THR A 87 -0.84 6.38 6.93
C THR A 87 -1.14 5.87 8.33
N ALA A 88 -1.83 4.72 8.45
CA ALA A 88 -2.14 4.13 9.75
C ALA A 88 -0.88 3.83 10.59
N SER A 89 0.24 3.43 9.96
CA SER A 89 1.49 3.17 10.68
C SER A 89 2.12 4.45 11.24
N LEU A 90 2.07 5.57 10.50
CA LEU A 90 2.60 6.85 10.96
C LEU A 90 1.79 7.41 12.13
N VAL A 91 0.46 7.40 11.98
CA VAL A 91 -0.45 7.81 13.06
C VAL A 91 -0.26 6.91 14.28
N ALA A 92 -0.23 5.59 14.10
CA ALA A 92 -0.02 4.66 15.22
C ALA A 92 1.31 4.93 15.94
N ALA A 93 2.39 5.19 15.22
CA ALA A 93 3.68 5.49 15.83
C ALA A 93 3.69 6.82 16.59
N ALA A 94 3.08 7.86 16.05
CA ALA A 94 2.98 9.16 16.71
C ALA A 94 2.16 9.05 18.01
N GLU A 95 0.97 8.47 17.93
CA GLU A 95 0.07 8.30 19.08
C GLU A 95 0.65 7.37 20.15
N ALA A 96 1.29 6.27 19.74
CA ALA A 96 1.95 5.35 20.65
C ALA A 96 3.08 6.04 21.42
N VAL A 97 3.93 6.80 20.74
CA VAL A 97 5.07 7.47 21.39
C VAL A 97 4.60 8.62 22.28
N ALA A 98 3.60 9.39 21.85
CA ALA A 98 3.03 10.45 22.67
C ALA A 98 2.45 9.89 23.99
N ALA A 99 1.61 8.86 23.92
CA ALA A 99 1.01 8.24 25.11
C ALA A 99 2.05 7.62 26.04
N ARG A 100 3.05 6.91 25.48
CA ARG A 100 4.14 6.32 26.27
C ARG A 100 4.95 7.38 27.00
N LEU A 101 5.28 8.50 26.34
CA LEU A 101 6.02 9.58 26.97
C LEU A 101 5.21 10.27 28.07
N ALA A 102 3.91 10.49 27.85
CA ALA A 102 3.02 11.02 28.87
C ALA A 102 2.93 10.12 30.11
N ALA A 103 3.05 8.80 29.92
CA ALA A 103 3.10 7.80 30.99
C ALA A 103 4.51 7.60 31.60
N GLY A 104 5.51 8.39 31.23
CA GLY A 104 6.88 8.24 31.74
C GLY A 104 7.63 7.00 31.21
N LEU A 105 7.12 6.37 30.13
CA LEU A 105 7.70 5.16 29.55
C LEU A 105 8.73 5.47 28.46
N HIS A 106 9.87 4.79 28.54
CA HIS A 106 11.03 5.00 27.67
C HIS A 106 11.46 3.70 26.97
N GLY A 107 12.63 3.71 26.31
CA GLY A 107 13.20 2.54 25.61
C GLY A 107 12.81 2.45 24.14
N VAL A 108 11.67 1.81 23.83
CA VAL A 108 11.29 1.42 22.45
C VAL A 108 10.85 2.59 21.54
N ASN A 109 10.64 3.79 22.08
CA ASN A 109 10.02 4.91 21.37
C ASN A 109 10.77 5.31 20.08
N ARG A 110 12.11 5.31 20.10
CA ARG A 110 12.93 5.59 18.90
C ARG A 110 12.69 4.56 17.79
N ARG A 111 12.60 3.28 18.17
CA ARG A 111 12.39 2.15 17.25
C ARG A 111 10.99 2.18 16.63
N ILE A 112 9.98 2.55 17.43
CA ILE A 112 8.60 2.73 16.94
C ILE A 112 8.54 3.75 15.79
N VAL A 113 9.18 4.91 15.96
CA VAL A 113 9.20 5.96 14.95
C VAL A 113 9.95 5.53 13.68
N ASP A 114 11.14 4.93 13.83
CA ASP A 114 11.92 4.47 12.67
C ASP A 114 11.20 3.36 11.88
N ALA A 115 10.56 2.41 12.56
CA ALA A 115 9.82 1.32 11.94
C ALA A 115 8.61 1.79 11.10
N ALA A 116 7.98 2.90 11.48
CA ALA A 116 6.87 3.46 10.72
C ALA A 116 7.30 4.10 9.39
N CYS A 117 8.59 4.42 9.23
CA CYS A 117 9.13 5.11 8.06
C CYS A 117 9.88 4.14 7.12
N LEU A 118 9.25 3.77 6.00
CA LEU A 118 9.85 3.00 4.90
C LEU A 118 9.89 3.76 3.56
N ARG A 119 9.29 4.95 3.46
CA ARG A 119 9.32 5.83 2.28
C ARG A 119 9.86 7.21 2.65
N ALA A 120 10.58 7.85 1.74
CA ALA A 120 11.40 9.02 2.08
C ALA A 120 10.63 10.30 2.42
N ASP A 121 9.38 10.42 2.02
CA ASP A 121 8.46 11.49 2.44
C ASP A 121 7.80 11.25 3.82
N GLU A 122 7.84 10.02 4.33
CA GLU A 122 7.15 9.66 5.58
C GLU A 122 7.71 10.36 6.82
N PRO A 123 9.02 10.67 6.94
CA PRO A 123 9.50 11.53 8.02
C PRO A 123 8.84 12.91 8.04
N GLY A 124 8.59 13.50 6.86
CA GLY A 124 7.89 14.78 6.74
C GLY A 124 6.42 14.68 7.12
N GLU A 125 5.72 13.63 6.68
CA GLU A 125 4.33 13.41 7.06
C GLU A 125 4.17 13.08 8.55
N PHE A 126 5.11 12.35 9.15
CA PHE A 126 5.14 12.13 10.59
C PHE A 126 5.25 13.47 11.34
N LEU A 127 6.15 14.37 10.91
CA LEU A 127 6.28 15.70 11.51
C LEU A 127 5.02 16.55 11.33
N ALA A 128 4.35 16.45 10.19
CA ALA A 128 3.09 17.13 9.94
C ALA A 128 2.01 16.66 10.93
N HIS A 129 1.82 15.33 11.05
CA HIS A 129 0.87 14.74 12.00
C HIS A 129 1.21 15.13 13.44
N TRP A 130 2.48 14.99 13.83
CA TRP A 130 2.95 15.33 15.17
C TRP A 130 2.70 16.80 15.49
N THR A 131 3.04 17.71 14.59
CA THR A 131 2.88 19.14 14.80
C THR A 131 1.41 19.52 14.96
N ALA A 132 0.52 18.90 14.18
CA ALA A 132 -0.91 19.17 14.21
C ALA A 132 -1.57 18.68 15.52
N HIS A 133 -1.13 17.54 16.08
CA HIS A 133 -1.82 16.90 17.21
C HIS A 133 -1.09 17.02 18.56
N HIS A 134 0.24 17.14 18.54
CA HIS A 134 1.11 17.13 19.73
C HIS A 134 1.97 18.40 19.86
N GLY A 135 1.85 19.33 18.90
CA GLY A 135 2.57 20.60 18.89
C GLY A 135 4.00 20.53 18.32
N ARG A 136 4.69 21.67 18.31
CA ARG A 136 6.00 21.83 17.65
C ARG A 136 7.19 21.22 18.41
N ALA A 137 7.03 20.95 19.70
CA ALA A 137 8.10 20.38 20.51
C ALA A 137 8.31 18.90 20.13
N LEU A 138 9.53 18.57 19.69
CA LEU A 138 9.89 17.20 19.30
C LEU A 138 10.69 16.52 20.42
N PRO A 139 10.13 15.47 21.07
CA PRO A 139 10.85 14.68 22.06
C PRO A 139 12.10 14.01 21.46
N LYS A 140 13.13 13.81 22.31
CA LYS A 140 14.39 13.17 21.92
C LYS A 140 14.21 11.84 21.14
N PRO A 141 13.36 10.87 21.55
CA PRO A 141 13.20 9.63 20.79
C PRO A 141 12.57 9.85 19.41
N VAL A 142 11.66 10.83 19.26
CA VAL A 142 11.07 11.19 17.96
C VAL A 142 12.14 11.74 17.02
N LYS A 143 12.93 12.72 17.49
CA LYS A 143 14.06 13.27 16.70
C LYS A 143 15.01 12.16 16.26
N ARG A 144 15.38 11.25 17.16
CA ARG A 144 16.35 10.19 16.86
C ARG A 144 15.79 9.15 15.90
N GLY A 145 14.52 8.77 16.02
CA GLY A 145 13.89 7.81 15.09
C GLY A 145 13.75 8.39 13.67
N LEU A 146 13.32 9.65 13.56
CA LEU A 146 13.26 10.34 12.28
C LEU A 146 14.64 10.58 11.67
N ALA A 147 15.66 10.85 12.48
CA ALA A 147 17.05 10.96 12.01
C ALA A 147 17.56 9.64 11.41
N ASP A 148 17.23 8.49 12.02
CA ASP A 148 17.58 7.17 11.49
C ASP A 148 16.86 6.91 10.17
N ALA A 149 15.57 7.22 10.10
CA ALA A 149 14.78 7.11 8.88
C ALA A 149 15.34 7.99 7.76
N ALA A 150 15.67 9.26 8.03
CA ALA A 150 16.29 10.15 7.06
C ALA A 150 17.63 9.61 6.56
N ARG A 151 18.52 9.15 7.46
CA ARG A 151 19.80 8.52 7.10
C ARG A 151 19.62 7.30 6.18
N ARG A 152 18.59 6.48 6.41
CA ARG A 152 18.30 5.29 5.62
C ARG A 152 17.65 5.62 4.28
N LEU A 153 16.72 6.57 4.24
CA LEU A 153 15.80 6.78 3.13
C LEU A 153 16.20 7.92 2.18
N TYR A 154 17.03 8.86 2.63
CA TYR A 154 17.39 10.02 1.82
C TYR A 154 18.56 9.68 0.90
N THR A 155 18.25 9.68 -0.39
CA THR A 155 19.12 9.38 -1.53
C THR A 155 18.84 10.42 -2.62
N GLU A 156 19.71 10.53 -3.61
CA GLU A 156 19.48 11.45 -4.74
C GLU A 156 18.13 11.19 -5.43
N ARG A 157 17.76 9.92 -5.64
CA ARG A 157 16.51 9.53 -6.29
C ARG A 157 15.28 9.85 -5.44
N SER A 158 15.38 9.65 -4.13
CA SER A 158 14.26 9.94 -3.24
C SER A 158 14.07 11.44 -3.05
N LEU A 159 15.15 12.24 -3.03
CA LEU A 159 15.05 13.70 -3.09
C LEU A 159 14.29 14.14 -4.36
N LEU A 160 14.68 13.66 -5.54
CA LEU A 160 14.02 14.02 -6.80
C LEU A 160 12.54 13.63 -6.84
N LYS A 161 12.19 12.50 -6.24
CA LYS A 161 10.83 11.95 -6.30
C LYS A 161 9.89 12.52 -5.24
N HIS A 162 10.41 12.79 -4.04
CA HIS A 162 9.59 13.03 -2.85
C HIS A 162 9.71 14.44 -2.29
N ASP A 163 10.79 15.17 -2.58
CA ASP A 163 10.99 16.55 -2.12
C ASP A 163 10.36 17.56 -3.08
N THR A 164 9.03 17.72 -2.98
CA THR A 164 8.21 18.63 -3.81
C THR A 164 7.64 19.78 -2.98
N GLU A 165 7.33 20.90 -3.64
CA GLU A 165 6.79 22.11 -3.01
C GLU A 165 5.39 21.93 -2.41
N SER A 166 4.65 20.90 -2.84
CA SER A 166 3.33 20.56 -2.32
C SER A 166 3.36 19.97 -0.91
N HIS A 167 4.51 19.55 -0.39
CA HIS A 167 4.62 18.98 0.95
C HIS A 167 4.84 20.07 2.01
N GLY A 168 4.07 20.00 3.10
CA GLY A 168 4.20 20.94 4.22
C GLY A 168 5.55 20.85 4.94
N PHE A 169 6.11 19.64 5.04
CA PHE A 169 7.47 19.38 5.52
C PHE A 169 8.29 18.75 4.40
N ARG A 170 9.39 19.41 4.04
CA ARG A 170 10.35 18.99 3.02
C ARG A 170 11.57 18.35 3.65
N PHE A 171 12.45 17.78 2.81
CA PHE A 171 13.62 17.03 3.30
C PHE A 171 14.50 17.90 4.20
N ALA A 172 14.73 19.16 3.81
CA ALA A 172 15.48 20.13 4.61
C ALA A 172 14.85 20.37 5.98
N ASP A 173 13.54 20.57 6.05
CA ASP A 173 12.83 20.82 7.31
C ASP A 173 13.01 19.63 8.27
N VAL A 174 12.93 18.40 7.74
CA VAL A 174 13.22 17.19 8.53
C VAL A 174 14.66 17.20 9.03
N LEU A 175 15.65 17.43 8.15
CA LEU A 175 17.08 17.43 8.50
C LEU A 175 17.40 18.46 9.59
N GLU A 176 16.84 19.66 9.49
CA GLU A 176 17.06 20.76 10.43
C GLU A 176 16.40 20.49 11.79
N LEU A 177 15.18 19.96 11.82
CA LEU A 177 14.45 19.70 13.07
C LEU A 177 15.01 18.52 13.86
N VAL A 178 15.49 17.49 13.16
CA VAL A 178 15.95 16.24 13.79
C VAL A 178 17.47 16.16 13.94
N HIS A 179 18.19 17.08 13.29
CA HIS A 179 19.66 17.11 13.22
C HIS A 179 20.24 15.77 12.76
N ALA A 180 19.74 15.24 11.64
CA ALA A 180 20.21 13.96 11.09
C ALA A 180 21.67 14.06 10.65
N ALA A 181 22.52 13.21 11.23
CA ALA A 181 23.91 13.06 10.80
C ALA A 181 24.00 12.06 9.63
N PRO A 182 24.82 12.34 8.60
CA PRO A 182 25.02 11.43 7.49
C PRO A 182 25.60 10.09 7.97
N ASP A 183 25.34 9.05 7.19
CA ASP A 183 25.88 7.71 7.38
C ASP A 183 27.39 7.70 7.08
N PRO A 184 28.25 7.23 7.99
CA PRO A 184 29.68 7.08 7.75
C PRO A 184 30.01 6.26 6.49
N ASP A 185 29.16 5.30 6.15
CA ASP A 185 29.35 4.43 4.97
C ASP A 185 28.85 5.07 3.66
N LYS A 186 28.30 6.29 3.72
CA LYS A 186 27.78 7.03 2.56
C LYS A 186 28.48 8.40 2.46
N PRO A 187 29.72 8.46 1.94
CA PRO A 187 30.49 9.71 1.88
C PRO A 187 29.78 10.84 1.10
N TRP A 188 28.87 10.50 0.18
CA TRP A 188 28.06 11.45 -0.58
C TRP A 188 26.88 12.04 0.20
N GLN A 189 26.45 11.43 1.31
CA GLN A 189 25.19 11.79 1.95
C GLN A 189 25.24 13.15 2.65
N GLY A 190 26.41 13.55 3.17
CA GLY A 190 26.59 14.90 3.72
C GLY A 190 26.37 15.98 2.67
N GLU A 191 26.86 15.78 1.44
CA GLU A 191 26.63 16.71 0.32
C GLU A 191 25.16 16.70 -0.12
N LEU A 192 24.50 15.53 -0.13
CA LEU A 192 23.06 15.45 -0.41
C LEU A 192 22.24 16.24 0.61
N PHE A 193 22.53 16.10 1.91
CA PHE A 193 21.81 16.80 2.97
C PHE A 193 21.97 18.31 2.84
N ARG A 194 23.21 18.77 2.59
CA ARG A 194 23.48 20.18 2.33
C ARG A 194 22.73 20.69 1.10
N HIS A 195 22.77 19.95 -0.01
CA HIS A 195 22.06 20.32 -1.23
C HIS A 195 20.53 20.41 -1.02
N ALA A 196 19.93 19.51 -0.24
CA ALA A 196 18.51 19.57 0.10
C ALA A 196 18.16 20.83 0.91
N ILE A 197 19.01 21.20 1.89
CA ILE A 197 18.88 22.41 2.70
C ILE A 197 19.04 23.66 1.82
N ASP A 198 20.06 23.72 0.98
CA ASP A 198 20.30 24.87 0.10
C ASP A 198 19.12 25.09 -0.85
N ARG A 199 18.60 24.02 -1.45
CA ARG A 199 17.39 24.06 -2.31
C ARG A 199 16.15 24.55 -1.57
N ARG A 200 15.98 24.22 -0.29
CA ARG A 200 14.85 24.71 0.52
C ARG A 200 14.92 26.21 0.76
N HIS A 201 16.13 26.73 0.90
CA HIS A 201 16.38 28.13 1.24
C HIS A 201 16.74 28.99 0.02
N HIS A 202 16.54 28.49 -1.20
CA HIS A 202 16.85 29.19 -2.46
C HIS A 202 18.31 29.66 -2.56
N ARG A 203 19.24 28.82 -2.09
CA ARG A 203 20.70 29.05 -2.09
C ARG A 203 21.44 28.00 -2.90
N GLU A 204 20.73 27.23 -3.72
CA GLU A 204 21.32 26.11 -4.44
C GLU A 204 22.34 26.59 -5.48
N ALA A 205 23.53 25.98 -5.43
CA ALA A 205 24.47 25.98 -6.53
C ALA A 205 24.23 24.75 -7.43
N ALA A 206 25.04 24.63 -8.49
CA ALA A 206 25.07 23.42 -9.30
C ALA A 206 25.27 22.18 -8.40
N PRO A 207 24.58 21.04 -8.66
CA PRO A 207 24.71 19.86 -7.82
C PRO A 207 26.18 19.39 -7.73
N PRO A 208 26.67 19.06 -6.51
CA PRO A 208 28.05 18.59 -6.31
C PRO A 208 28.44 17.40 -7.20
N VAL A 209 29.74 17.26 -7.47
CA VAL A 209 30.27 16.21 -8.36
C VAL A 209 29.96 14.80 -7.85
N SER A 210 29.87 14.61 -6.53
CA SER A 210 29.51 13.31 -5.92
C SER A 210 28.06 12.91 -6.19
N LEU A 211 27.17 13.90 -6.41
CA LEU A 211 25.73 13.70 -6.64
C LEU A 211 25.45 13.50 -8.14
N ARG A 212 25.84 12.32 -8.63
CA ARG A 212 25.81 11.97 -10.06
C ARG A 212 24.39 12.00 -10.64
N THR A 213 23.41 11.50 -9.90
CA THR A 213 22.00 11.47 -10.35
C THR A 213 21.45 12.89 -10.47
N LEU A 214 21.71 13.74 -9.47
CA LEU A 214 21.26 15.13 -9.47
C LEU A 214 21.96 15.94 -10.56
N ARG A 215 23.24 15.71 -10.82
CA ARG A 215 23.94 16.34 -11.95
C ARG A 215 23.37 15.90 -13.30
N ALA A 216 23.11 14.61 -13.48
CA ALA A 216 22.47 14.11 -14.69
C ALA A 216 21.07 14.72 -14.88
N ARG A 217 20.30 14.83 -13.79
CA ARG A 217 19.00 15.50 -13.80
C ARG A 217 19.12 16.98 -14.19
N ALA A 218 20.04 17.72 -13.57
CA ALA A 218 20.23 19.14 -13.84
C ALA A 218 20.61 19.39 -15.31
N ARG A 219 21.46 18.54 -15.91
CA ARG A 219 21.80 18.62 -17.34
C ARG A 219 20.59 18.47 -18.24
N LEU A 220 19.72 17.49 -17.98
CA LEU A 220 18.49 17.33 -18.76
C LEU A 220 17.53 18.50 -18.55
N THR A 221 17.32 18.92 -17.30
CA THR A 221 16.42 20.05 -16.97
C THR A 221 16.86 21.35 -17.64
N ALA A 222 18.16 21.59 -17.78
CA ALA A 222 18.71 22.79 -18.41
C ALA A 222 18.50 22.83 -19.94
N LEU A 223 18.15 21.72 -20.59
CA LEU A 223 17.89 21.71 -22.03
C LEU A 223 16.65 22.57 -22.37
N PRO A 224 16.74 23.42 -23.40
CA PRO A 224 15.60 24.19 -23.86
C PRO A 224 14.53 23.25 -24.43
N GLN A 225 13.26 23.65 -24.35
CA GLN A 225 12.12 22.77 -24.66
C GLN A 225 12.23 22.09 -26.04
N TRP A 226 12.70 22.84 -27.05
CA TRP A 226 12.82 22.36 -28.43
C TRP A 226 13.89 21.25 -28.61
N GLU A 227 14.86 21.12 -27.70
CA GLU A 227 15.86 20.03 -27.74
C GLU A 227 15.41 18.76 -27.00
N ARG A 228 14.43 18.88 -26.09
CA ARG A 228 14.08 17.79 -25.15
C ARG A 228 13.58 16.53 -25.86
N ARG A 229 12.92 16.71 -27.01
CA ARG A 229 12.39 15.60 -27.82
C ARG A 229 13.50 14.76 -28.44
N ALA A 230 14.52 15.42 -29.00
CA ALA A 230 15.67 14.77 -29.61
C ALA A 230 16.45 13.89 -28.61
N VAL A 231 16.35 14.17 -27.31
CA VAL A 231 16.94 13.30 -26.27
C VAL A 231 16.35 11.89 -26.31
N LEU A 232 15.05 11.76 -26.61
CA LEU A 232 14.35 10.47 -26.63
C LEU A 232 14.72 9.60 -27.83
N GLU A 233 15.23 10.21 -28.90
CA GLU A 233 15.62 9.54 -30.15
C GLU A 233 17.06 9.02 -30.10
N ARG A 234 17.82 9.40 -29.06
CA ARG A 234 19.20 8.95 -28.90
C ARG A 234 19.25 7.45 -28.51
N PRO A 235 20.27 6.71 -28.97
CA PRO A 235 20.48 5.32 -28.56
C PRO A 235 20.62 5.13 -27.04
N ASP A 236 21.12 6.14 -26.32
CA ASP A 236 21.34 6.12 -24.86
C ASP A 236 20.20 6.76 -24.05
N ALA A 237 19.05 7.07 -24.66
CA ALA A 237 17.94 7.78 -24.01
C ALA A 237 17.51 7.13 -22.70
N ALA A 238 17.26 5.82 -22.71
CA ALA A 238 16.82 5.08 -21.53
C ALA A 238 17.86 5.13 -20.38
N ASP A 239 19.14 5.04 -20.72
CA ASP A 239 20.24 5.10 -19.76
C ASP A 239 20.41 6.51 -19.18
N ALA A 240 20.29 7.53 -20.02
CA ALA A 240 20.33 8.93 -19.61
C ALA A 240 19.17 9.26 -18.65
N LEU A 241 17.94 8.87 -19.00
CA LEU A 241 16.75 9.07 -18.16
C LEU A 241 16.87 8.31 -16.83
N ARG A 242 17.32 7.04 -16.85
CA ARG A 242 17.55 6.24 -15.63
C ARG A 242 18.61 6.85 -14.73
N THR A 243 19.71 7.34 -15.32
CA THR A 243 20.81 7.99 -14.59
C THR A 243 20.35 9.30 -13.96
N ALA A 244 19.49 10.05 -14.65
CA ALA A 244 18.87 11.28 -14.13
C ALA A 244 17.74 11.03 -13.11
N GLY A 245 17.44 9.78 -12.76
CA GLY A 245 16.32 9.45 -11.88
C GLY A 245 14.98 9.93 -12.43
N MET A 246 14.83 10.02 -13.75
CA MET A 246 13.61 10.48 -14.41
C MET A 246 12.49 9.43 -14.27
N THR A 247 11.43 9.77 -13.53
CA THR A 247 10.18 8.99 -13.53
C THR A 247 9.32 9.39 -14.74
N TRP A 248 8.28 8.61 -15.06
CA TRP A 248 7.37 8.95 -16.15
C TRP A 248 6.62 10.26 -15.88
N GLU A 249 6.25 10.55 -14.62
CA GLU A 249 5.61 11.82 -14.24
C GLU A 249 6.57 12.99 -14.47
N ALA A 250 7.83 12.82 -14.04
CA ALA A 250 8.86 13.83 -14.18
C ALA A 250 9.26 14.04 -15.65
N LEU A 251 9.20 12.99 -16.47
CA LEU A 251 9.43 13.06 -17.91
C LEU A 251 8.29 13.82 -18.59
N ALA A 252 7.04 13.50 -18.27
CA ALA A 252 5.86 14.19 -18.83
C ALA A 252 5.91 15.70 -18.55
N GLY A 253 6.20 16.09 -17.31
CA GLY A 253 6.36 17.50 -16.94
C GLY A 253 7.57 18.18 -17.61
N TRP A 254 8.68 17.46 -17.79
CA TRP A 254 9.88 18.00 -18.45
C TRP A 254 9.69 18.15 -19.97
N LEU A 255 9.04 17.20 -20.64
CA LEU A 255 8.81 17.27 -22.08
C LEU A 255 7.88 18.42 -22.47
N GLN A 256 6.91 18.77 -21.61
CA GLN A 256 5.89 19.79 -21.90
C GLN A 256 5.22 19.54 -23.27
N GLY A 257 4.88 18.28 -23.52
CA GLY A 257 4.26 17.78 -24.75
C GLY A 257 3.70 16.38 -24.50
N PRO A 258 3.23 15.66 -25.54
CA PRO A 258 2.54 14.38 -25.34
C PRO A 258 3.44 13.32 -24.71
N MET A 259 2.87 12.35 -24.01
CA MET A 259 3.56 11.10 -23.67
C MET A 259 3.24 10.07 -24.76
N ASP A 260 3.90 10.21 -25.91
CA ASP A 260 3.76 9.33 -27.07
C ASP A 260 4.51 8.01 -26.89
N ALA A 261 4.38 7.09 -27.87
CA ALA A 261 5.05 5.80 -27.87
C ALA A 261 6.58 5.90 -27.67
N THR A 262 7.24 6.91 -28.23
CA THR A 262 8.70 7.11 -28.09
C THR A 262 9.05 7.51 -26.66
N ALA A 263 8.32 8.46 -26.07
CA ALA A 263 8.52 8.88 -24.69
C ALA A 263 8.28 7.74 -23.69
N TRP A 264 7.23 6.93 -23.89
CA TRP A 264 7.00 5.75 -23.07
C TRP A 264 8.12 4.72 -23.21
N GLN A 265 8.52 4.37 -24.45
CA GLN A 265 9.62 3.44 -24.68
C GLN A 265 10.92 3.86 -23.99
N ALA A 266 11.24 5.16 -24.02
CA ALA A 266 12.45 5.68 -23.40
C ALA A 266 12.45 5.53 -21.86
N VAL A 267 11.29 5.64 -21.20
CA VAL A 267 11.20 5.57 -19.72
C VAL A 267 10.85 4.19 -19.19
N LEU A 268 10.24 3.31 -19.99
CA LEU A 268 9.84 1.95 -19.60
C LEU A 268 10.93 1.17 -18.82
N PRO A 269 12.22 1.18 -19.22
CA PRO A 269 13.26 0.44 -18.52
C PRO A 269 13.51 0.90 -17.08
N SER A 270 13.22 2.16 -16.73
CA SER A 270 13.41 2.70 -15.38
C SER A 270 12.13 2.63 -14.52
N MET A 271 10.99 2.31 -15.13
CA MET A 271 9.71 2.27 -14.42
C MET A 271 9.66 1.12 -13.40
N GLY A 272 9.18 1.47 -12.20
CA GLY A 272 8.88 0.49 -11.17
C GLY A 272 7.63 -0.34 -11.51
N TYR A 273 7.53 -1.53 -10.94
CA TYR A 273 6.47 -2.49 -11.22
C TYR A 273 5.05 -1.91 -11.06
N MET A 274 4.79 -1.21 -9.94
CA MET A 274 3.49 -0.56 -9.70
C MET A 274 3.20 0.58 -10.70
N ALA A 275 4.24 1.28 -11.18
CA ALA A 275 4.06 2.32 -12.19
C ALA A 275 3.65 1.73 -13.53
N LEU A 276 4.18 0.56 -13.90
CA LEU A 276 3.73 -0.18 -15.09
C LEU A 276 2.25 -0.57 -14.97
N LEU A 277 1.88 -1.24 -13.86
CA LEU A 277 0.48 -1.66 -13.63
C LEU A 277 -0.53 -0.51 -13.74
N ARG A 278 -0.17 0.70 -13.29
CA ARG A 278 -1.06 1.86 -13.30
C ARG A 278 -1.14 2.58 -14.65
N ASN A 279 -0.22 2.30 -15.56
CA ASN A 279 -0.10 3.01 -16.84
C ASN A 279 -0.41 2.15 -18.05
N LEU A 280 -0.85 0.89 -17.90
CA LEU A 280 -1.14 0.00 -19.04
C LEU A 280 -2.09 0.61 -20.08
N ARG A 281 -3.18 1.25 -19.62
CA ARG A 281 -4.09 1.99 -20.51
C ARG A 281 -3.37 3.13 -21.24
N ASN A 282 -2.55 3.91 -20.54
CA ASN A 282 -1.82 5.03 -21.13
C ASN A 282 -0.80 4.55 -22.17
N LEU A 283 -0.20 3.36 -21.97
CA LEU A 283 0.69 2.74 -22.95
C LEU A 283 -0.06 2.35 -24.23
N ASP A 284 -1.27 1.79 -24.09
CA ASP A 284 -2.12 1.46 -25.24
C ASP A 284 -2.61 2.72 -25.98
N GLU A 285 -3.10 3.72 -25.25
CA GLU A 285 -3.57 5.00 -25.83
C GLU A 285 -2.44 5.74 -26.56
N ALA A 286 -1.20 5.63 -26.08
CA ALA A 286 -0.03 6.20 -26.73
C ALA A 286 0.44 5.41 -27.97
N GLY A 287 -0.17 4.26 -28.28
CA GLY A 287 0.21 3.42 -29.40
C GLY A 287 1.54 2.71 -29.21
N LEU A 288 1.84 2.23 -28.00
CA LEU A 288 3.09 1.51 -27.73
C LEU A 288 3.24 0.30 -28.68
N PRO A 289 4.39 0.09 -29.36
CA PRO A 289 4.60 -1.04 -30.25
C PRO A 289 4.48 -2.39 -29.55
N ASP A 290 4.07 -3.42 -30.28
CA ASP A 290 3.82 -4.77 -29.73
C ASP A 290 5.05 -5.38 -29.07
N GLU A 291 6.22 -5.27 -29.69
CA GLU A 291 7.47 -5.78 -29.09
C GLU A 291 7.77 -5.14 -27.72
N ALA A 292 7.49 -3.84 -27.57
CA ALA A 292 7.66 -3.15 -26.29
C ALA A 292 6.59 -3.56 -25.27
N ALA A 293 5.34 -3.75 -25.72
CA ALA A 293 4.27 -4.24 -24.87
C ALA A 293 4.52 -5.68 -24.40
N GLU A 294 5.00 -6.56 -25.27
CA GLU A 294 5.36 -7.93 -24.93
C GLU A 294 6.43 -7.99 -23.82
N ARG A 295 7.44 -7.10 -23.86
CA ARG A 295 8.42 -6.99 -22.77
C ARG A 295 7.78 -6.57 -21.46
N VAL A 296 6.83 -5.64 -21.48
CA VAL A 296 6.08 -5.21 -20.29
C VAL A 296 5.23 -6.37 -19.77
N ALA A 297 4.50 -7.05 -20.64
CA ALA A 297 3.67 -8.20 -20.31
C ALA A 297 4.49 -9.35 -19.72
N ALA A 298 5.65 -9.66 -20.30
CA ALA A 298 6.57 -10.68 -19.81
C ALA A 298 7.07 -10.36 -18.40
N ARG A 299 7.46 -9.10 -18.14
CA ARG A 299 7.88 -8.64 -16.81
C ARG A 299 6.75 -8.72 -15.79
N LEU A 300 5.52 -8.35 -16.15
CA LEU A 300 4.36 -8.45 -15.26
C LEU A 300 3.99 -9.90 -14.96
N ALA A 301 4.16 -10.81 -15.92
CA ALA A 301 3.84 -12.23 -15.76
C ALA A 301 4.94 -13.04 -15.04
N ASP A 302 6.09 -12.45 -14.75
CA ASP A 302 7.21 -13.09 -14.06
C ASP A 302 6.90 -13.22 -12.54
N PRO A 303 6.79 -14.45 -11.99
CA PRO A 303 6.55 -14.67 -10.57
C PRO A 303 7.60 -14.02 -9.64
N ALA A 304 8.86 -13.92 -10.08
CA ALA A 304 9.92 -13.30 -9.29
C ALA A 304 9.74 -11.77 -9.20
N GLU A 305 9.34 -11.12 -10.30
CA GLU A 305 8.98 -9.70 -10.30
C GLU A 305 7.73 -9.45 -9.44
N VAL A 306 6.70 -10.31 -9.56
CA VAL A 306 5.48 -10.25 -8.74
C VAL A 306 5.83 -10.33 -7.25
N ALA A 307 6.62 -11.33 -6.83
CA ALA A 307 7.03 -11.49 -5.44
C ALA A 307 7.83 -10.28 -4.93
N ARG A 308 8.79 -9.78 -5.73
CA ARG A 308 9.61 -8.61 -5.37
C ARG A 308 8.80 -7.32 -5.28
N SER A 309 7.78 -7.18 -6.12
CA SER A 309 6.89 -6.01 -6.15
C SER A 309 6.01 -5.89 -4.91
N ARG A 310 5.81 -7.01 -4.19
CA ARG A 310 4.90 -7.15 -3.05
C ARG A 310 3.49 -6.62 -3.34
N GLN A 311 3.06 -6.65 -4.61
CA GLN A 311 1.71 -6.23 -4.98
C GLN A 311 0.71 -7.31 -4.58
N PHE A 312 -0.33 -6.92 -3.86
CA PHE A 312 -1.42 -7.81 -3.51
C PHE A 312 -2.27 -8.16 -4.74
N PRO A 313 -2.95 -9.33 -4.74
CA PRO A 313 -3.83 -9.78 -5.82
C PRO A 313 -4.78 -8.69 -6.36
N TYR A 314 -5.38 -7.88 -5.48
CA TYR A 314 -6.36 -6.86 -5.91
C TYR A 314 -5.77 -5.80 -6.84
N ARG A 315 -4.45 -5.55 -6.80
CA ARG A 315 -3.77 -4.57 -7.67
C ARG A 315 -3.78 -5.03 -9.12
N PHE A 316 -3.67 -6.33 -9.38
CA PHE A 316 -3.75 -6.91 -10.72
C PHE A 316 -5.18 -6.89 -11.25
N LEU A 317 -6.17 -7.22 -10.41
CA LEU A 317 -7.58 -7.08 -10.76
C LEU A 317 -7.94 -5.63 -11.11
N SER A 318 -7.46 -4.67 -10.32
CA SER A 318 -7.67 -3.25 -10.60
C SER A 318 -7.01 -2.81 -11.90
N ALA A 319 -5.81 -3.30 -12.23
CA ALA A 319 -5.14 -2.98 -13.48
C ALA A 319 -5.87 -3.57 -14.69
N TYR A 320 -6.33 -4.82 -14.58
CA TYR A 320 -7.10 -5.51 -15.63
C TYR A 320 -8.39 -4.77 -15.98
N ARG A 321 -9.12 -4.28 -14.97
CA ARG A 321 -10.34 -3.48 -15.19
C ARG A 321 -10.06 -2.10 -15.78
N ALA A 322 -8.97 -1.47 -15.37
CA ALA A 322 -8.59 -0.14 -15.86
C ALA A 322 -8.03 -0.16 -17.29
N ALA A 323 -7.51 -1.30 -17.76
CA ALA A 323 -6.94 -1.49 -19.08
C ALA A 323 -7.48 -2.79 -19.73
N PRO A 324 -8.76 -2.81 -20.19
CA PRO A 324 -9.40 -3.99 -20.77
C PRO A 324 -8.90 -4.24 -22.19
N SER A 325 -7.63 -4.63 -22.30
CA SER A 325 -6.93 -4.90 -23.55
C SER A 325 -6.41 -6.33 -23.55
N LEU A 326 -6.58 -7.03 -24.69
CA LEU A 326 -6.11 -8.41 -24.85
C LEU A 326 -4.59 -8.54 -24.67
N ARG A 327 -3.83 -7.45 -24.90
CA ARG A 327 -2.38 -7.38 -24.71
C ARG A 327 -1.96 -7.69 -23.28
N TRP A 328 -2.76 -7.28 -22.29
CA TRP A 328 -2.41 -7.36 -20.87
C TRP A 328 -3.13 -8.49 -20.15
N GLY A 329 -4.31 -8.91 -20.62
CA GLY A 329 -5.19 -9.83 -19.89
C GLY A 329 -4.50 -11.11 -19.41
N HIS A 330 -3.81 -11.81 -20.32
CA HIS A 330 -3.09 -13.05 -19.98
C HIS A 330 -1.94 -12.81 -18.98
N ALA A 331 -1.17 -11.75 -19.18
CA ALA A 331 -0.06 -11.41 -18.29
C ALA A 331 -0.55 -11.03 -16.88
N LEU A 332 -1.64 -10.28 -16.79
CA LEU A 332 -2.27 -9.89 -15.53
C LEU A 332 -2.89 -11.07 -14.80
N ASP A 333 -3.50 -12.02 -15.51
CA ASP A 333 -4.02 -13.27 -14.93
C ASP A 333 -2.89 -14.13 -14.33
N ARG A 334 -1.78 -14.27 -15.07
CA ARG A 334 -0.58 -14.96 -14.57
C ARG A 334 0.02 -14.25 -13.36
N ALA A 335 0.12 -12.93 -13.42
CA ALA A 335 0.63 -12.11 -12.31
C ALA A 335 -0.24 -12.24 -11.06
N LEU A 336 -1.57 -12.21 -11.25
CA LEU A 336 -2.56 -12.40 -10.19
C LEU A 336 -2.44 -13.79 -9.56
N THR A 337 -2.32 -14.83 -10.38
CA THR A 337 -2.11 -16.21 -9.94
C THR A 337 -0.82 -16.34 -9.14
N ALA A 338 0.30 -15.78 -9.63
CA ALA A 338 1.56 -15.76 -8.90
C ALA A 338 1.46 -15.00 -7.56
N ALA A 339 0.69 -13.91 -7.51
CA ALA A 339 0.47 -13.14 -6.30
C ALA A 339 -0.31 -13.92 -5.22
N THR A 340 -1.08 -14.95 -5.59
CA THR A 340 -1.75 -15.82 -4.61
C THR A 340 -0.76 -16.56 -3.72
N ALA A 341 0.48 -16.79 -4.16
CA ALA A 341 1.51 -17.44 -3.34
C ALA A 341 1.86 -16.66 -2.06
N ALA A 342 1.62 -15.34 -2.05
CA ALA A 342 1.77 -14.49 -0.87
C ALA A 342 0.62 -14.64 0.14
N VAL A 343 -0.49 -15.28 -0.25
CA VAL A 343 -1.62 -15.58 0.62
C VAL A 343 -1.27 -16.79 1.51
N PRO A 344 -1.54 -16.73 2.83
CA PRO A 344 -1.33 -17.87 3.72
C PRO A 344 -2.12 -19.11 3.26
N ALA A 345 -1.48 -20.28 3.32
CA ALA A 345 -2.19 -21.55 3.15
C ALA A 345 -2.99 -21.86 4.42
N LEU A 346 -4.29 -22.12 4.26
CA LEU A 346 -5.18 -22.48 5.35
C LEU A 346 -5.36 -24.00 5.38
N PRO A 347 -4.98 -24.69 6.47
CA PRO A 347 -5.21 -26.13 6.59
C PRO A 347 -6.68 -26.42 6.83
N GLY A 348 -7.10 -27.64 6.50
CA GLY A 348 -8.49 -28.08 6.64
C GLY A 348 -9.37 -27.63 5.49
N ARG A 349 -10.68 -27.67 5.71
CA ARG A 349 -11.72 -27.21 4.78
C ARG A 349 -12.27 -25.86 5.26
N THR A 350 -12.23 -24.86 4.39
CA THR A 350 -12.65 -23.49 4.69
C THR A 350 -13.95 -23.18 3.94
N LEU A 351 -14.96 -22.68 4.65
CA LEU A 351 -16.16 -22.11 4.03
C LEU A 351 -15.95 -20.61 3.84
N VAL A 352 -16.02 -20.12 2.60
CA VAL A 352 -15.95 -18.69 2.31
C VAL A 352 -17.33 -18.21 1.86
N LEU A 353 -17.99 -17.46 2.74
CA LEU A 353 -19.25 -16.78 2.46
C LEU A 353 -18.96 -15.36 1.99
N VAL A 354 -19.25 -15.06 0.72
CA VAL A 354 -19.10 -13.73 0.12
C VAL A 354 -20.45 -13.05 0.04
N ASP A 355 -20.56 -11.90 0.70
CA ASP A 355 -21.76 -11.07 0.66
C ASP A 355 -21.92 -10.41 -0.72
N THR A 356 -23.09 -10.58 -1.32
CA THR A 356 -23.51 -10.05 -2.63
C THR A 356 -24.69 -9.09 -2.53
N SER A 357 -25.03 -8.64 -1.31
CA SER A 357 -26.09 -7.68 -1.02
C SER A 357 -25.88 -6.33 -1.72
N GLY A 358 -26.91 -5.48 -1.71
CA GLY A 358 -26.88 -4.18 -2.38
C GLY A 358 -25.70 -3.29 -1.94
N SER A 359 -25.34 -3.29 -0.65
CA SER A 359 -24.23 -2.48 -0.13
C SER A 359 -22.85 -2.93 -0.65
N MET A 360 -22.70 -4.21 -0.97
CA MET A 360 -21.45 -4.78 -1.47
C MET A 360 -21.12 -4.38 -2.91
N GLN A 361 -22.09 -3.81 -3.64
CA GLN A 361 -21.91 -3.34 -5.01
C GLN A 361 -21.27 -1.95 -5.10
N ALA A 362 -21.20 -1.23 -3.98
CA ALA A 362 -20.53 0.06 -3.93
C ALA A 362 -19.01 -0.07 -4.16
N PRO A 363 -18.37 0.91 -4.83
CA PRO A 363 -16.91 0.99 -4.93
C PRO A 363 -16.23 1.06 -3.57
N VAL A 364 -15.06 0.43 -3.43
CA VAL A 364 -14.29 0.45 -2.17
C VAL A 364 -13.75 1.83 -1.80
N SER A 365 -13.68 2.75 -2.76
CA SER A 365 -13.39 4.16 -2.56
C SER A 365 -13.88 4.98 -3.74
N GLY A 366 -14.03 6.30 -3.57
CA GLY A 366 -14.55 7.19 -4.62
C GLY A 366 -13.73 7.27 -5.90
N ARG A 367 -12.50 6.71 -5.92
CA ARG A 367 -11.61 6.65 -7.10
C ARG A 367 -11.43 5.23 -7.64
N SER A 368 -12.11 4.24 -7.08
CA SER A 368 -11.93 2.83 -7.42
C SER A 368 -13.03 2.35 -8.38
N GLN A 369 -12.66 1.50 -9.34
CA GLN A 369 -13.61 0.69 -10.12
C GLN A 369 -13.81 -0.71 -9.50
N VAL A 370 -13.13 -1.00 -8.41
CA VAL A 370 -13.28 -2.24 -7.63
C VAL A 370 -14.36 -2.01 -6.58
N ARG A 371 -15.34 -2.91 -6.53
CA ARG A 371 -16.45 -2.92 -5.57
C ARG A 371 -16.11 -3.82 -4.38
N HIS A 372 -16.83 -3.67 -3.27
CA HIS A 372 -16.62 -4.53 -2.09
C HIS A 372 -16.80 -6.02 -2.39
N VAL A 373 -17.81 -6.38 -3.19
CA VAL A 373 -18.05 -7.76 -3.64
C VAL A 373 -16.89 -8.35 -4.44
N ASP A 374 -16.17 -7.52 -5.20
CA ASP A 374 -15.03 -7.97 -5.98
C ASP A 374 -13.86 -8.36 -5.09
N VAL A 375 -13.68 -7.65 -3.97
CA VAL A 375 -12.66 -8.00 -2.96
C VAL A 375 -13.05 -9.29 -2.24
N GLY A 376 -14.32 -9.46 -1.90
CA GLY A 376 -14.82 -10.71 -1.30
C GLY A 376 -14.66 -11.92 -2.22
N ALA A 377 -15.05 -11.78 -3.49
CA ALA A 377 -14.87 -12.81 -4.51
C ALA A 377 -13.37 -13.14 -4.69
N LEU A 378 -12.54 -12.11 -4.85
CA LEU A 378 -11.08 -12.26 -4.96
C LEU A 378 -10.49 -13.01 -3.76
N PHE A 379 -10.94 -12.75 -2.53
CA PHE A 379 -10.45 -13.46 -1.35
C PHE A 379 -10.72 -14.98 -1.44
N GLY A 380 -11.96 -15.36 -1.75
CA GLY A 380 -12.34 -16.77 -1.89
C GLY A 380 -11.61 -17.47 -3.03
N VAL A 381 -11.57 -16.84 -4.20
CA VAL A 381 -10.89 -17.37 -5.40
C VAL A 381 -9.38 -17.47 -5.14
N ALA A 382 -8.75 -16.46 -4.56
CA ALA A 382 -7.30 -16.48 -4.29
C ALA A 382 -6.91 -17.59 -3.30
N LEU A 383 -7.73 -17.87 -2.28
CA LEU A 383 -7.49 -18.99 -1.36
C LEU A 383 -7.56 -20.34 -2.07
N ALA A 384 -8.54 -20.53 -2.95
CA ALA A 384 -8.69 -21.76 -3.72
C ALA A 384 -7.50 -21.97 -4.66
N HIS A 385 -7.09 -20.92 -5.39
CA HIS A 385 -5.92 -20.96 -6.29
C HIS A 385 -4.59 -21.07 -5.55
N ARG A 386 -4.52 -20.63 -4.30
CA ARG A 386 -3.39 -20.92 -3.39
C ARG A 386 -3.27 -22.42 -3.05
N GLY A 387 -4.31 -23.21 -3.32
CA GLY A 387 -4.37 -24.64 -3.01
C GLY A 387 -5.10 -24.97 -1.70
N CYS A 388 -5.82 -24.00 -1.12
CA CYS A 388 -6.66 -24.27 0.06
C CYS A 388 -7.92 -25.02 -0.37
N ARG A 389 -8.46 -25.89 0.50
CA ARG A 389 -9.76 -26.53 0.28
C ARG A 389 -10.86 -25.54 0.63
N VAL A 390 -11.41 -24.88 -0.38
CA VAL A 390 -12.40 -23.80 -0.22
C VAL A 390 -13.72 -24.20 -0.83
N ASP A 391 -14.79 -24.10 -0.05
CA ASP A 391 -16.15 -24.04 -0.56
C ASP A 391 -16.55 -22.57 -0.65
N LEU A 392 -16.67 -22.05 -1.87
CA LEU A 392 -17.01 -20.65 -2.13
C LEU A 392 -18.52 -20.50 -2.34
N VAL A 393 -19.14 -19.63 -1.55
CA VAL A 393 -20.58 -19.40 -1.57
C VAL A 393 -20.86 -17.90 -1.63
N GLY A 394 -21.71 -17.49 -2.56
CA GLY A 394 -22.28 -16.14 -2.56
C GLY A 394 -23.60 -16.13 -1.78
N PHE A 395 -23.87 -15.06 -1.04
CA PHE A 395 -25.14 -14.91 -0.32
C PHE A 395 -25.69 -13.49 -0.38
N ALA A 396 -27.01 -13.38 -0.25
CA ALA A 396 -27.75 -12.15 -0.03
C ALA A 396 -29.02 -12.47 0.77
N SER A 397 -30.21 -12.43 0.14
CA SER A 397 -31.46 -12.95 0.71
C SER A 397 -31.54 -14.48 0.64
N GLY A 398 -30.77 -15.09 -0.26
CA GLY A 398 -30.53 -16.53 -0.32
C GLY A 398 -29.04 -16.83 -0.43
N HIS A 399 -28.69 -18.00 -0.95
CA HIS A 399 -27.29 -18.39 -1.15
C HIS A 399 -27.10 -19.24 -2.41
N PHE A 400 -25.90 -19.22 -2.96
CA PHE A 400 -25.52 -20.06 -4.08
C PHE A 400 -24.08 -20.57 -3.93
N GLY A 401 -23.84 -21.84 -4.30
CA GLY A 401 -22.48 -22.38 -4.40
C GLY A 401 -21.81 -21.96 -5.70
N HIS A 402 -20.55 -21.54 -5.64
CA HIS A 402 -19.73 -21.20 -6.80
C HIS A 402 -18.58 -22.19 -6.95
N ARG A 403 -18.64 -23.01 -8.01
CA ARG A 403 -17.60 -24.01 -8.30
C ARG A 403 -16.46 -23.36 -9.07
N LEU A 404 -15.26 -23.49 -8.53
CA LEU A 404 -14.03 -23.00 -9.16
C LEU A 404 -13.43 -24.10 -10.04
N THR A 405 -12.84 -23.72 -11.16
CA THR A 405 -12.18 -24.66 -12.06
C THR A 405 -10.72 -24.84 -11.61
N PRO A 406 -10.27 -26.06 -11.26
CA PRO A 406 -8.88 -26.30 -10.91
C PRO A 406 -7.94 -25.87 -12.06
N GLY A 407 -6.94 -25.04 -11.77
CA GLY A 407 -6.04 -24.50 -12.78
C GLY A 407 -6.68 -23.50 -13.76
N GLY A 408 -7.89 -23.01 -13.45
CA GLY A 408 -8.56 -21.96 -14.22
C GLY A 408 -7.89 -20.59 -14.10
N SER A 409 -8.47 -19.59 -14.76
CA SER A 409 -8.03 -18.21 -14.62
C SER A 409 -8.66 -17.59 -13.36
N VAL A 410 -7.82 -17.03 -12.48
CA VAL A 410 -8.28 -16.31 -11.29
C VAL A 410 -9.20 -15.16 -11.69
N LEU A 411 -8.87 -14.43 -12.76
CA LEU A 411 -9.71 -13.33 -13.26
C LEU A 411 -11.08 -13.84 -13.74
N ARG A 412 -11.13 -14.93 -14.50
CA ARG A 412 -12.39 -15.50 -15.01
C ARG A 412 -13.26 -16.07 -13.90
N ASP A 413 -12.67 -16.69 -12.88
CA ASP A 413 -13.42 -17.17 -11.71
C ASP A 413 -14.05 -16.00 -10.94
N ILE A 414 -13.34 -14.88 -10.78
CA ILE A 414 -13.89 -13.66 -10.16
C ILE A 414 -15.02 -13.08 -11.02
N GLU A 415 -14.83 -12.94 -12.33
CA GLU A 415 -15.88 -12.46 -13.24
C GLU A 415 -17.11 -13.38 -13.19
N GLY A 416 -16.90 -14.70 -13.23
CA GLY A 416 -17.96 -15.70 -13.15
C GLY A 416 -18.70 -15.67 -11.81
N PHE A 417 -18.01 -15.40 -10.70
CA PHE A 417 -18.67 -15.19 -9.41
C PHE A 417 -19.51 -13.90 -9.43
N CYS A 418 -18.93 -12.80 -9.88
CA CYS A 418 -19.58 -11.49 -9.89
C CYS A 418 -20.75 -11.40 -10.88
N ALA A 419 -20.76 -12.20 -11.96
CA ALA A 419 -21.88 -12.28 -12.90
C ALA A 419 -23.17 -12.81 -12.27
N ARG A 420 -23.07 -13.48 -11.12
CA ARG A 420 -24.18 -14.11 -10.39
C ARG A 420 -24.80 -13.22 -9.32
N ILE A 421 -24.30 -11.99 -9.17
CA ILE A 421 -24.86 -11.01 -8.25
C ILE A 421 -26.32 -10.75 -8.64
N GLY A 422 -27.23 -10.86 -7.67
CA GLY A 422 -28.67 -10.72 -7.87
C GLY A 422 -29.44 -12.04 -8.00
N GLU A 423 -28.77 -13.18 -8.24
CA GLU A 423 -29.44 -14.51 -8.33
C GLU A 423 -30.24 -14.86 -7.07
N VAL A 424 -29.81 -14.35 -5.92
CA VAL A 424 -30.35 -14.69 -4.59
C VAL A 424 -30.84 -13.46 -3.84
N GLY A 425 -31.29 -12.43 -4.56
CA GLY A 425 -31.78 -11.18 -4.00
C GLY A 425 -30.66 -10.22 -3.56
N HIS A 426 -31.02 -9.23 -2.73
CA HIS A 426 -30.12 -8.13 -2.33
C HIS A 426 -30.10 -7.82 -0.82
N GLY A 427 -30.83 -8.61 0.00
CA GLY A 427 -30.74 -8.51 1.47
C GLY A 427 -29.44 -9.11 2.02
N THR A 428 -29.29 -9.10 3.35
CA THR A 428 -28.07 -9.59 4.03
C THR A 428 -28.43 -10.63 5.08
N GLU A 429 -28.57 -11.90 4.68
CA GLU A 429 -28.97 -13.01 5.57
C GLU A 429 -27.83 -13.97 5.93
N THR A 430 -26.75 -13.44 6.52
CA THR A 430 -25.52 -14.19 6.83
C THR A 430 -25.76 -15.46 7.65
N GLY A 431 -26.63 -15.38 8.67
CA GLY A 431 -26.91 -16.52 9.55
C GLY A 431 -27.65 -17.66 8.85
N ALA A 432 -28.56 -17.33 7.92
CA ALA A 432 -29.27 -18.34 7.13
C ALA A 432 -28.33 -19.01 6.13
N ALA A 433 -27.52 -18.21 5.43
CA ALA A 433 -26.50 -18.70 4.50
C ALA A 433 -25.48 -19.63 5.19
N LEU A 434 -25.00 -19.25 6.37
CA LEU A 434 -24.07 -20.08 7.15
C LEU A 434 -24.68 -21.42 7.51
N ARG A 435 -25.92 -21.46 8.04
CA ARG A 435 -26.58 -22.73 8.39
C ARG A 435 -26.82 -23.63 7.18
N ALA A 436 -27.12 -23.06 6.03
CA ALA A 436 -27.38 -23.82 4.81
C ALA A 436 -26.10 -24.39 4.18
N ALA A 437 -25.00 -23.63 4.22
CA ALA A 437 -23.75 -23.99 3.55
C ALA A 437 -22.74 -24.73 4.46
N TYR A 438 -22.87 -24.60 5.79
CA TYR A 438 -21.94 -25.24 6.72
C TYR A 438 -22.12 -26.76 6.72
N GLY A 439 -21.04 -27.47 6.41
CA GLY A 439 -20.99 -28.92 6.28
C GLY A 439 -19.96 -29.57 7.21
N GLY A 440 -19.64 -28.95 8.35
CA GLY A 440 -18.52 -29.40 9.20
C GLY A 440 -17.16 -28.89 8.72
N HIS A 441 -17.12 -27.67 8.19
CA HIS A 441 -15.87 -26.98 7.84
C HIS A 441 -15.05 -26.65 9.09
N ASP A 442 -13.73 -26.63 8.95
CA ASP A 442 -12.79 -26.31 10.03
C ASP A 442 -12.78 -24.82 10.37
N ARG A 443 -13.21 -23.98 9.41
CA ARG A 443 -13.19 -22.53 9.49
C ARG A 443 -14.22 -21.90 8.55
#